data_AF-A0A383F286-F1
#
_entry.id   AF-A0A383F286-F1
#
_cell.length_a   1.000
_cell.length_b   1.000
_cell.length_c   1.000
_cell.angle_alpha   90.00
_cell.angle_beta   90.00
_cell.angle_gamma   90.00
#
_symmetry.space_group_name_H-M   'P 1'
#
loop_
_entity.id
_entity.type
_entity.pdbx_description
1 polymer ?
#
loop_
_entity_poly.entity_id
_entity_poly.type
_entity_poly.pdbx_seq_one_letter_code
_entity_poly.pdbx_strand_id
1 'polypeptide(L)'
;MSKVSVIVPAFNKYNFTRKTIISIINQTYKEIEIILIDDGSNDDTYKLKHEFKNSIKYYYTELLDLGVAKEQARVLLPIAAYTEVYWTASFQAIVNFIELRDEPTAQYEIRQYAIAFKKLLSILYPKTTEIWSDLYWKKYD
;
A
#
# COMPACT_ATOMS: atom_id res chain seq x y z
N MET A 1 15.93 24.49 -11.54
CA MET A 1 15.80 23.03 -11.26
C MET A 1 14.32 22.71 -11.14
N SER A 2 13.89 21.51 -11.54
CA SER A 2 12.47 21.10 -11.57
C SER A 2 12.01 20.58 -10.22
N LYS A 3 10.96 21.16 -9.64
CA LYS A 3 10.34 20.71 -8.38
C LYS A 3 9.94 19.23 -8.44
N VAL A 4 10.16 18.47 -7.36
CA VAL A 4 9.71 17.08 -7.21
C VAL A 4 8.57 17.03 -6.20
N SER A 5 7.44 16.42 -6.57
CA SER A 5 6.32 16.23 -5.64
C SER A 5 6.30 14.77 -5.12
N VAL A 6 6.27 14.61 -3.80
CA VAL A 6 6.17 13.32 -3.13
C VAL A 6 4.79 13.23 -2.48
N ILE A 7 4.00 12.28 -2.95
CA ILE A 7 2.67 12.00 -2.38
C ILE A 7 2.85 10.97 -1.26
N VAL A 8 2.37 11.31 -0.07
CA VAL A 8 2.43 10.46 1.11
C VAL A 8 0.99 10.08 1.48
N PRO A 9 0.53 8.86 1.17
CA PRO A 9 -0.74 8.38 1.71
C PRO A 9 -0.59 8.08 3.20
N ALA A 10 -1.63 8.39 3.98
CA ALA A 10 -1.67 8.13 5.41
C ALA A 10 -3.04 7.64 5.83
N PHE A 11 -3.06 6.62 6.69
CA PHE A 11 -4.27 6.12 7.34
C PHE A 11 -3.89 5.38 8.62
N ASN A 12 -4.29 5.88 9.78
CA ASN A 12 -4.10 5.20 11.08
C ASN A 12 -2.67 4.71 11.38
N LYS A 13 -1.64 5.48 10.99
CA LYS A 13 -0.21 5.11 11.09
C LYS A 13 0.69 6.29 11.48
N TYR A 14 0.30 7.08 12.49
CA TYR A 14 0.98 8.31 12.90
C TYR A 14 2.53 8.20 12.92
N ASN A 15 3.07 7.26 13.70
CA ASN A 15 4.52 7.14 13.90
C ASN A 15 5.29 6.81 12.60
N PHE A 16 4.69 6.01 11.72
CA PHE A 16 5.32 5.62 10.47
C PHE A 16 5.28 6.78 9.47
N THR A 17 4.11 7.38 9.29
CA THR A 17 3.92 8.54 8.41
C THR A 17 4.82 9.71 8.82
N ARG A 18 4.92 9.98 10.14
CA ARG A 18 5.82 10.99 10.68
C ARG A 18 7.28 10.76 10.29
N LYS A 19 7.77 9.52 10.46
CA LYS A 19 9.15 9.15 10.07
C LYS A 19 9.37 9.34 8.57
N THR A 20 8.39 8.98 7.74
CA THR A 20 8.43 9.18 6.29
C THR A 20 8.54 10.67 5.94
N ILE A 21 7.69 11.53 6.52
CA ILE A 21 7.73 12.98 6.30
C ILE A 21 9.10 13.55 6.69
N ILE A 22 9.61 13.20 7.89
CA ILE A 22 10.94 13.64 8.35
C ILE A 22 12.04 13.16 7.39
N SER A 23 11.96 11.92 6.91
CA SER A 23 12.91 11.38 5.94
C SER A 23 12.90 12.20 4.65
N ILE A 24 11.73 12.60 4.15
CA ILE A 24 11.60 13.40 2.92
C ILE A 24 12.13 14.83 3.14
N ILE A 25 11.81 15.46 4.27
CA ILE A 25 12.31 16.80 4.62
C ILE A 25 13.85 16.84 4.71
N ASN A 26 14.44 15.75 5.21
CA ASN A 26 15.89 15.64 5.41
C ASN A 26 16.66 15.22 4.15
N GLN A 27 16.02 15.08 2.99
CA GLN A 27 16.71 14.76 1.74
C GLN A 27 17.72 15.85 1.35
N THR A 28 18.76 15.45 0.62
CA THR A 28 19.78 16.38 0.08
C THR A 28 19.19 17.33 -0.97
N TYR A 29 18.23 16.84 -1.75
CA TYR A 29 17.45 17.65 -2.68
C TYR A 29 16.37 18.45 -1.94
N LYS A 30 16.30 19.78 -2.18
CA LYS A 30 15.47 20.70 -1.37
C LYS A 30 14.18 21.18 -2.03
N GLU A 31 14.08 21.13 -3.36
CA GLU A 31 12.89 21.56 -4.10
C GLU A 31 11.82 20.44 -4.10
N ILE A 32 11.42 19.99 -2.90
CA ILE A 32 10.45 18.92 -2.69
C ILE A 32 9.13 19.51 -2.21
N GLU A 33 8.04 19.16 -2.88
CA GLU A 33 6.68 19.32 -2.38
C GLU A 33 6.23 18.02 -1.72
N ILE A 34 5.71 18.09 -0.51
CA ILE A 34 5.11 16.94 0.16
C ILE A 34 3.61 17.13 0.14
N ILE A 35 2.89 16.16 -0.41
CA ILE A 35 1.43 16.14 -0.41
C ILE A 35 1.02 15.00 0.53
N LEU A 36 0.53 15.35 1.72
CA LEU A 36 -0.02 14.36 2.64
C LEU A 36 -1.50 14.16 2.34
N ILE A 37 -1.86 12.91 2.10
CA ILE A 37 -3.22 12.51 1.80
C ILE A 37 -3.68 11.57 2.91
N ASP A 38 -4.38 12.14 3.90
CA ASP A 38 -4.95 11.41 5.02
C ASP A 38 -6.35 10.91 4.67
N ASP A 39 -6.52 9.60 4.54
CA ASP A 39 -7.79 8.95 4.18
C ASP A 39 -8.74 8.81 5.39
N GLY A 40 -8.97 9.89 6.11
CA GLY A 40 -9.90 9.93 7.23
C GLY A 40 -9.44 9.13 8.45
N SER A 41 -8.17 9.28 8.84
CA SER A 41 -7.64 8.66 10.05
C SER A 41 -8.45 9.02 11.30
N ASN A 42 -8.63 8.04 12.17
CA ASN A 42 -9.28 8.18 13.48
C ASN A 42 -8.27 8.11 14.65
N ASP A 43 -6.97 7.93 14.36
CA ASP A 43 -5.88 8.00 15.32
C ASP A 43 -5.15 9.36 15.25
N ASP A 44 -4.01 9.48 15.92
CA ASP A 44 -3.20 10.69 15.94
C ASP A 44 -2.63 11.12 14.57
N THR A 45 -2.83 10.36 13.48
CA THR A 45 -2.33 10.70 12.13
C THR A 45 -2.81 12.08 11.68
N TYR A 46 -4.04 12.48 12.01
CA TYR A 46 -4.56 13.81 11.66
C TYR A 46 -3.73 14.95 12.28
N LYS A 47 -3.01 14.71 13.39
CA LYS A 47 -2.17 15.73 14.06
C LYS A 47 -0.98 16.15 13.20
N LEU A 48 -0.55 15.31 12.25
CA LEU A 48 0.54 15.64 11.32
C LEU A 48 0.25 16.91 10.53
N LYS A 49 -1.02 17.29 10.36
CA LYS A 49 -1.41 18.51 9.64
C LYS A 49 -1.04 19.77 10.38
N HIS A 50 -1.04 19.69 11.70
CA HIS A 50 -0.63 20.77 12.56
C HIS A 50 0.87 20.74 12.80
N GLU A 51 1.47 19.54 12.95
CA GLU A 51 2.91 19.40 13.17
C GLU A 51 3.74 19.92 11.98
N PHE A 52 3.31 19.65 10.74
CA PHE A 52 4.07 19.99 9.54
C PHE A 52 3.37 21.01 8.63
N LYS A 53 2.46 21.83 9.16
CA LYS A 53 1.57 22.73 8.40
C LYS A 53 2.25 23.52 7.26
N ASN A 54 3.50 23.95 7.46
CA ASN A 54 4.25 24.75 6.48
C ASN A 54 5.08 23.92 5.49
N SER A 55 5.24 22.61 5.74
CA SER A 55 6.11 21.71 4.97
C SER A 55 5.32 20.74 4.09
N ILE A 56 4.02 20.55 4.33
CA ILE A 56 3.17 19.59 3.62
C ILE A 56 1.85 20.23 3.19
N LYS A 57 1.28 19.76 2.09
CA LYS A 57 -0.05 20.16 1.59
C LYS A 57 -1.08 19.05 1.81
N TYR A 58 -2.31 19.41 2.16
CA TYR A 58 -3.42 18.49 2.40
C TYR A 58 -4.57 18.74 1.43
N TYR A 59 -4.70 17.94 0.36
CA TYR A 59 -5.77 18.18 -0.60
C TYR A 59 -7.06 17.42 -0.29
N TYR A 60 -6.98 16.16 0.15
CA TYR A 60 -8.19 15.36 0.39
C TYR A 60 -9.05 15.94 1.53
N THR A 61 -8.44 16.27 2.67
CA THR A 61 -9.16 16.85 3.81
C THR A 61 -9.74 18.23 3.50
N GLU A 62 -9.01 19.07 2.76
CA GLU A 62 -9.51 20.39 2.32
C GLU A 62 -10.77 20.24 1.44
N LEU A 63 -10.81 19.26 0.53
CA LEU A 63 -12.00 19.00 -0.28
C LEU A 63 -13.19 18.56 0.59
N LEU A 64 -12.96 17.71 1.60
CA LEU A 64 -14.02 17.29 2.52
C LEU A 64 -14.55 18.47 3.34
N ASP A 65 -13.67 19.36 3.83
CA ASP A 65 -14.05 20.56 4.58
C ASP A 65 -14.86 21.55 3.73
N LEU A 66 -14.62 21.57 2.42
CA LEU A 66 -15.41 22.34 1.44
C LEU A 66 -16.75 21.68 1.07
N GLY A 67 -17.07 20.52 1.65
CA GLY A 67 -18.32 19.80 1.41
C GLY A 67 -18.32 18.94 0.15
N VAL A 68 -17.17 18.67 -0.46
CA VAL A 68 -17.07 17.76 -1.61
C VAL A 68 -17.36 16.32 -1.17
N ALA A 69 -18.17 15.62 -1.96
CA ALA A 69 -18.52 14.22 -1.69
C ALA A 69 -17.27 13.32 -1.73
N LYS A 70 -17.23 12.30 -0.86
CA LYS A 70 -16.06 11.39 -0.72
C LYS A 70 -15.71 10.68 -2.03
N GLU A 71 -16.72 10.35 -2.83
CA GLU A 71 -16.55 9.67 -4.12
C GLU A 71 -15.79 10.52 -5.14
N GLN A 72 -15.90 11.84 -5.04
CA GLN A 72 -15.17 12.80 -5.87
C GLN A 72 -13.81 13.15 -5.25
N ALA A 73 -13.76 13.37 -3.93
CA ALA A 73 -12.52 13.69 -3.23
C ALA A 73 -11.47 12.57 -3.36
N ARG A 74 -11.92 11.30 -3.34
CA ARG A 74 -11.02 10.14 -3.41
C ARG A 74 -10.27 9.99 -4.74
N VAL A 75 -10.62 10.76 -5.77
CA VAL A 75 -9.88 10.80 -7.05
C VAL A 75 -8.44 11.28 -6.84
N LEU A 76 -8.18 12.03 -5.77
CA LEU A 76 -6.83 12.45 -5.39
C LEU A 76 -6.04 11.36 -4.65
N LEU A 77 -6.68 10.29 -4.14
CA LEU A 77 -5.95 9.23 -3.45
C LEU A 77 -4.99 8.54 -4.42
N PRO A 78 -3.71 8.33 -4.04
CA PRO A 78 -2.75 7.65 -4.88
C PRO A 78 -3.08 6.16 -4.97
N ILE A 79 -2.59 5.48 -6.01
CA ILE A 79 -2.74 4.02 -6.21
C ILE A 79 -2.15 3.22 -5.04
N ALA A 80 -1.18 3.80 -4.32
CA ALA A 80 -0.58 3.20 -3.13
C ALA A 80 -1.48 3.25 -1.87
N ALA A 81 -2.68 3.84 -1.96
CA ALA A 81 -3.65 3.79 -0.86
C ALA A 81 -4.07 2.34 -0.59
N TYR A 82 -4.00 1.94 0.68
CA TYR A 82 -4.41 0.60 1.08
C TYR A 82 -5.92 0.42 0.92
N THR A 83 -6.32 -0.80 0.54
CA THR A 83 -7.72 -1.19 0.44
C THR A 83 -7.88 -2.62 0.91
N GLU A 84 -9.07 -2.95 1.38
CA GLU A 84 -9.44 -4.29 1.80
C GLU A 84 -10.43 -4.88 0.80
N VAL A 85 -10.21 -6.13 0.42
CA VAL A 85 -11.05 -6.83 -0.55
C VAL A 85 -11.33 -8.24 -0.03
N TYR A 86 -12.61 -8.63 -0.05
CA TYR A 86 -13.00 -10.02 0.12
C TYR A 86 -12.85 -10.74 -1.22
N TRP A 87 -11.93 -11.70 -1.28
CA TRP A 87 -11.70 -12.50 -2.47
C TRP A 87 -12.06 -13.96 -2.21
N THR A 88 -13.06 -14.46 -2.93
CA THR A 88 -13.46 -15.88 -2.92
C THR A 88 -12.99 -16.54 -4.20
N ALA A 89 -12.21 -17.62 -4.09
CA ALA A 89 -11.69 -18.35 -5.23
C ALA A 89 -11.51 -19.84 -4.89
N SER A 90 -11.52 -20.69 -5.91
CA SER A 90 -11.19 -22.11 -5.77
C SER A 90 -9.69 -22.31 -5.53
N PHE A 91 -9.30 -23.47 -4.98
CA PHE A 91 -7.89 -23.82 -4.79
C PHE A 91 -7.08 -23.66 -6.09
N GLN A 92 -7.63 -24.13 -7.22
CA GLN A 92 -7.00 -24.03 -8.54
C GLN A 92 -6.72 -22.58 -8.96
N ALA A 93 -7.66 -21.67 -8.69
CA ALA A 93 -7.49 -20.24 -9.01
C ALA A 93 -6.42 -19.59 -8.11
N ILE A 94 -6.36 -19.96 -6.83
CA ILE A 94 -5.34 -19.45 -5.91
C ILE A 94 -3.94 -19.93 -6.33
N VAL A 95 -3.76 -21.22 -6.65
CA VAL A 95 -2.43 -21.71 -7.08
C VAL A 95 -1.99 -21.10 -8.40
N ASN A 96 -2.91 -20.90 -9.37
CA ASN A 96 -2.60 -20.20 -10.60
C ASN A 96 -2.20 -18.73 -10.35
N PHE A 97 -2.92 -18.02 -9.48
CA PHE A 97 -2.55 -16.67 -9.05
C PHE A 97 -1.14 -16.66 -8.45
N ILE A 98 -0.83 -17.60 -7.56
CA ILE A 98 0.49 -17.70 -6.94
C ILE A 98 1.57 -17.91 -7.99
N GLU A 99 1.38 -18.80 -8.96
CA GLU A 99 2.36 -19.07 -10.02
C GLU A 99 2.63 -17.84 -10.89
N LEU A 100 1.60 -17.05 -11.20
CA LEU A 100 1.73 -15.81 -11.98
C LEU A 100 2.31 -14.63 -11.17
N ARG A 101 2.22 -14.67 -9.84
CA ARG A 101 2.60 -13.55 -8.97
C ARG A 101 3.86 -13.81 -8.15
N ASP A 102 4.31 -15.05 -8.04
CA ASP A 102 5.59 -15.42 -7.45
C ASP A 102 6.67 -15.62 -8.53
N GLU A 103 6.63 -14.79 -9.56
CA GLU A 103 7.64 -14.72 -10.62
C GLU A 103 8.61 -13.55 -10.36
N PRO A 104 9.93 -13.68 -10.59
CA PRO A 104 10.88 -12.60 -10.38
C PRO A 104 10.59 -11.29 -11.12
N THR A 105 9.88 -11.34 -12.26
CA THR A 105 9.52 -10.16 -13.07
C THR A 105 8.28 -9.44 -12.54
N ALA A 106 7.44 -10.11 -11.74
CA ALA A 106 6.24 -9.52 -11.17
C ALA A 106 6.60 -8.44 -10.14
N GLN A 107 5.74 -7.43 -9.96
CA GLN A 107 5.98 -6.34 -9.01
C GLN A 107 6.21 -6.86 -7.57
N TYR A 108 7.21 -6.35 -6.86
CA TYR A 108 7.63 -6.86 -5.54
C TYR A 108 6.48 -6.99 -4.53
N GLU A 109 5.60 -5.99 -4.44
CA GLU A 109 4.48 -5.96 -3.49
C GLU A 109 3.53 -7.14 -3.71
N ILE A 110 3.13 -7.44 -4.96
CA ILE A 110 2.22 -8.54 -5.23
C ILE A 110 2.87 -9.91 -4.97
N ARG A 111 4.19 -10.03 -5.10
CA ARG A 111 4.93 -11.24 -4.73
C ARG A 111 4.83 -11.52 -3.23
N GLN A 112 4.89 -10.48 -2.39
CA GLN A 112 4.74 -10.66 -0.93
C GLN A 112 3.36 -11.23 -0.58
N TYR A 113 2.30 -10.79 -1.27
CA TYR A 113 0.97 -11.38 -1.12
C TYR A 113 0.95 -12.84 -1.59
N ALA A 114 1.56 -13.18 -2.72
CA ALA A 114 1.65 -14.55 -3.21
C ALA A 114 2.36 -15.49 -2.21
N ILE A 115 3.47 -15.04 -1.62
CA ILE A 115 4.19 -15.77 -0.56
C ILE A 115 3.30 -15.97 0.67
N ALA A 116 2.52 -14.96 1.06
CA ALA A 116 1.57 -15.09 2.17
C ALA A 116 0.48 -16.13 1.85
N PHE A 117 -0.06 -16.13 0.63
CA PHE A 117 -1.01 -17.15 0.19
C PHE A 117 -0.41 -18.56 0.20
N LYS A 118 0.82 -18.75 -0.28
CA LYS A 118 1.53 -20.05 -0.20
C LYS A 118 1.56 -20.57 1.24
N LYS A 119 1.92 -19.72 2.21
CA LYS A 119 1.95 -20.07 3.64
C LYS A 119 0.56 -20.47 4.16
N LEU A 120 -0.48 -19.71 3.80
CA LEU A 120 -1.86 -20.02 4.19
C LEU A 120 -2.34 -21.35 3.60
N LEU A 121 -2.04 -21.63 2.34
CA LEU A 121 -2.39 -22.89 1.70
C LEU A 121 -1.75 -24.10 2.40
N SER A 122 -0.48 -24.00 2.78
CA SER A 122 0.20 -25.07 3.53
C SER A 122 -0.43 -25.36 4.89
N ILE A 123 -1.11 -24.37 5.49
CA ILE A 123 -1.83 -24.53 6.77
C ILE A 123 -3.23 -25.11 6.54
N LEU A 124 -3.97 -24.59 5.55
CA LEU A 124 -5.37 -24.95 5.32
C LEU A 124 -5.55 -26.26 4.53
N TYR A 125 -4.68 -26.51 3.54
CA TYR A 125 -4.75 -27.65 2.62
C TYR A 125 -3.41 -28.39 2.52
N PRO A 126 -2.84 -28.87 3.64
CA PRO A 126 -1.44 -29.31 3.73
C PRO A 126 -1.09 -30.38 2.69
N LYS A 127 -1.92 -31.43 2.56
CA LYS A 127 -1.63 -32.54 1.65
C LYS A 127 -1.71 -32.14 0.18
N THR A 128 -2.72 -31.35 -0.18
CA THR A 128 -2.89 -30.89 -1.57
C THR A 128 -1.78 -29.93 -1.96
N THR A 129 -1.40 -29.01 -1.07
CA THR A 129 -0.30 -28.07 -1.29
C THR A 129 1.05 -28.77 -1.39
N GLU A 130 1.30 -29.81 -0.59
CA GLU A 130 2.50 -30.64 -0.70
C GLU A 130 2.60 -31.29 -2.09
N ILE A 131 1.55 -32.00 -2.53
CA ILE A 131 1.52 -32.65 -3.84
C ILE A 131 1.70 -31.62 -4.97
N TRP A 132 1.02 -30.48 -4.90
CA TRP A 132 1.15 -29.42 -5.90
C TRP A 132 2.58 -28.85 -5.95
N SER A 133 3.16 -28.58 -4.77
CA SER A 133 4.51 -28.06 -4.65
C SER A 133 5.53 -29.01 -5.28
N ASP A 134 5.37 -30.32 -5.07
CA ASP A 134 6.27 -31.33 -5.64
C ASP A 134 6.21 -31.37 -7.17
N LEU A 135 5.02 -31.19 -7.74
CA LEU A 135 4.81 -31.24 -9.19
C LEU A 135 5.22 -29.96 -9.92
N TYR A 136 4.95 -28.79 -9.35
CA TYR A 136 5.01 -27.51 -10.06
C TYR A 136 6.04 -26.53 -9.50
N TRP A 137 6.24 -26.48 -8.18
CA TRP A 137 7.12 -25.47 -7.57
C TRP A 137 8.55 -25.94 -7.38
N LYS A 138 8.77 -27.23 -7.09
CA LYS A 138 10.12 -27.81 -6.94
C LYS A 138 10.88 -28.01 -8.27
N LYS A 139 10.27 -27.69 -9.41
CA LYS A 139 10.85 -27.95 -10.74
C LYS A 139 11.95 -26.96 -11.14
N TYR A 140 12.21 -25.93 -10.32
CA TYR A 140 13.13 -24.84 -10.63
C TYR A 140 14.16 -24.55 -9.51
N ASP A 141 14.34 -25.49 -8.56
CA ASP A 141 15.47 -25.48 -7.61
C ASP A 141 16.69 -26.21 -8.20
#